data_AF-A0A7C1NP27-F1
#
_entry.id   AF-A0A7C1NP27-F1
#
_cell.length_a   1.000
_cell.length_b   1.000
_cell.length_c   1.000
_cell.angle_alpha   90.00
_cell.angle_beta   90.00
_cell.angle_gamma   90.00
#
_symmetry.space_group_name_H-M   'P 1'
#
loop_
_entity.id
_entity.type
_entity.pdbx_description
1 polymer ?
#
loop_
_entity_poly.entity_id
_entity_poly.type
_entity_poly.pdbx_seq_one_letter_code
_entity_poly.pdbx_strand_id
1 'polypeptide(L)'
;MRSKSLLPVLYVLANLLLGPAVFAHEGRPVYIEVQQAADGIYHLRWKTPPVIKSGSEPLVSLQGNHCQPLSAPVRPRLSGAKQYQCDRLDSGREGVNSTLGAAGANLEIVVQYPGNNPALSTLIKLTRLDGSVISLFNSPDQLRIRLPAQLSAWRVAWQYMIAGFEHILGGYDHLLFVLCLMHIAGGYRRIFITISGFTLAHSVTLALAALGVWRLRIDVVEVLIALSIVMLAAEIIKAKMTQQQVSLVWRYPAVVAVIFGLLHGFGFAGALGEMGLPDSMRISALAFFNIGVEIGQIVFAVVVVLVLMLLKNIVSAKSFDPHIDGDVNTHKAASAVSSDTVRLPVILIYGVGTISAYWFVQRAVVLFGQ
;
A
#
# COMPACT_ATOMS: atom_id res chain seq x y z
N MET A 1 34.91 22.26 -24.32
CA MET A 1 33.61 21.84 -23.74
C MET A 1 33.40 20.37 -24.09
N ARG A 2 33.50 19.45 -23.11
CA ARG A 2 33.46 17.99 -23.34
C ARG A 2 32.02 17.48 -23.28
N SER A 3 31.52 17.02 -24.43
CA SER A 3 30.31 16.19 -24.58
C SER A 3 30.47 14.87 -23.82
N LYS A 4 29.95 14.76 -22.59
CA LYS A 4 30.04 13.55 -21.77
C LYS A 4 28.76 13.16 -21.00
N SER A 5 27.56 13.61 -21.37
CA SER A 5 26.33 13.24 -20.62
C SER A 5 25.18 12.62 -21.43
N LEU A 6 25.31 12.43 -22.75
CA LEU A 6 24.21 11.90 -23.57
C LEU A 6 24.11 10.36 -23.55
N LEU A 7 25.23 9.66 -23.37
CA LEU A 7 25.29 8.20 -23.39
C LEU A 7 24.43 7.50 -22.30
N PRO A 8 24.44 7.92 -21.02
CA PRO A 8 23.62 7.26 -20.00
C PRO A 8 22.12 7.55 -20.19
N VAL A 9 21.76 8.71 -20.73
CA VAL A 9 20.36 9.07 -21.05
C VAL A 9 19.82 8.20 -22.18
N LEU A 10 20.63 7.99 -23.23
CA LEU A 10 20.29 7.08 -24.33
C LEU A 10 20.19 5.62 -23.87
N TYR A 11 21.04 5.20 -22.93
CA TYR A 11 21.00 3.84 -22.38
C TYR A 11 19.74 3.60 -21.54
N VAL A 12 19.32 4.57 -20.72
CA VAL A 12 18.08 4.48 -19.93
C VAL A 12 16.85 4.51 -20.84
N LEU A 13 16.81 5.38 -21.86
CA LEU A 13 15.74 5.43 -22.86
C LEU A 13 15.65 4.13 -23.68
N ALA A 14 16.78 3.55 -24.07
CA ALA A 14 16.82 2.28 -24.79
C ALA A 14 16.27 1.11 -23.93
N ASN A 15 16.56 1.09 -22.63
CA ASN A 15 16.02 0.07 -21.72
C ASN A 15 14.52 0.25 -21.42
N LEU A 16 14.01 1.49 -21.41
CA LEU A 16 12.58 1.79 -21.26
C LEU A 16 11.76 1.41 -22.50
N LEU A 17 12.35 1.46 -23.70
CA LEU A 17 11.70 1.09 -24.96
C LEU A 17 11.72 -0.42 -25.26
N LEU A 18 12.56 -1.19 -24.56
CA LEU A 18 12.71 -2.64 -24.73
C LEU A 18 12.06 -3.46 -23.60
N GLY A 19 11.28 -2.82 -22.70
CA GLY A 19 10.51 -3.53 -21.70
C GLY A 19 9.53 -4.50 -22.37
N PRO A 20 9.49 -5.79 -21.99
CA PRO A 20 8.49 -6.70 -22.53
C PRO A 20 7.10 -6.15 -22.21
N ALA A 21 6.14 -6.35 -23.11
CA ALA A 21 4.74 -6.15 -22.81
C ALA A 21 4.37 -7.06 -21.63
N VAL A 22 4.42 -6.52 -20.42
CA VAL A 22 3.95 -7.22 -19.24
C VAL A 22 2.43 -7.19 -19.35
N PHE A 23 1.86 -8.28 -19.84
CA PHE A 23 0.45 -8.56 -19.68
C PHE A 23 0.19 -8.61 -18.17
N ALA A 24 -0.47 -7.58 -17.64
CA ALA A 24 -1.06 -7.66 -16.32
C ALA A 24 -2.09 -8.79 -16.37
N HIS A 25 -1.73 -9.94 -15.82
CA HIS A 25 -2.67 -11.04 -15.65
C HIS A 25 -3.83 -10.54 -14.79
N GLU A 26 -5.07 -10.81 -15.19
CA GLU A 26 -6.25 -10.52 -14.36
C GLU A 26 -6.19 -11.36 -13.07
N GLY A 27 -5.56 -10.79 -12.03
CA GLY A 27 -5.38 -11.41 -10.72
C GLY A 27 -6.62 -11.33 -9.83
N ARG A 28 -7.83 -11.38 -10.40
CA ARG A 28 -9.07 -11.35 -9.60
C ARG A 28 -9.11 -12.60 -8.73
N PRO A 29 -9.34 -12.49 -7.41
CA PRO A 29 -9.34 -13.64 -6.53
C PRO A 29 -10.54 -14.55 -6.82
N VAL A 30 -10.40 -15.84 -6.51
CA VAL A 30 -11.55 -16.73 -6.33
C VAL A 30 -12.35 -16.22 -5.14
N TYR A 31 -13.58 -15.79 -5.40
CA TYR A 31 -14.45 -15.24 -4.38
C TYR A 31 -15.33 -16.35 -3.78
N ILE A 32 -15.27 -16.51 -2.47
CA ILE A 32 -16.04 -17.52 -1.73
C ILE A 32 -16.86 -16.80 -0.67
N GLU A 33 -18.16 -17.01 -0.64
CA GLU A 33 -19.06 -16.46 0.37
C GLU A 33 -19.61 -17.61 1.23
N VAL A 34 -19.46 -17.51 2.54
CA VAL A 34 -20.05 -18.41 3.53
C VAL A 34 -21.04 -17.62 4.35
N GLN A 35 -22.31 -17.97 4.28
CA GLN A 35 -23.36 -17.33 5.09
C GLN A 35 -23.93 -18.33 6.07
N GLN A 36 -23.79 -18.05 7.36
CA GLN A 36 -24.49 -18.80 8.41
C GLN A 36 -25.98 -18.42 8.35
N ALA A 37 -26.83 -19.34 7.90
CA ALA A 37 -28.25 -19.11 7.65
C ALA A 37 -29.13 -19.43 8.87
N ALA A 38 -28.73 -20.44 9.64
CA ALA A 38 -29.31 -20.82 10.92
C ALA A 38 -28.23 -21.45 11.80
N ASP A 39 -28.57 -21.80 13.04
CA ASP A 39 -27.66 -22.56 13.90
C ASP A 39 -27.25 -23.88 13.22
N GLY A 40 -25.95 -24.04 12.97
CA GLY A 40 -25.38 -25.20 12.28
C GLY A 40 -25.62 -25.27 10.77
N ILE A 41 -26.32 -24.31 10.15
CA ILE A 41 -26.58 -24.31 8.69
C ILE A 41 -25.78 -23.22 7.99
N TYR A 42 -24.96 -23.61 7.02
CA TYR A 42 -24.08 -22.73 6.26
C TYR A 42 -24.37 -22.80 4.76
N HIS A 43 -24.56 -21.64 4.14
CA HIS A 43 -24.67 -21.49 2.69
C HIS A 43 -23.30 -21.09 2.13
N LEU A 44 -22.67 -21.99 1.40
CA LEU A 44 -21.41 -21.75 0.68
C LEU A 44 -21.73 -21.36 -0.76
N ARG A 45 -21.22 -20.22 -1.23
CA ARG A 45 -21.27 -19.79 -2.62
C ARG A 45 -19.86 -19.49 -3.10
N TRP A 46 -19.58 -19.70 -4.37
CA TRP A 46 -18.28 -19.33 -4.94
C TRP A 46 -18.45 -18.77 -6.35
N LYS A 47 -17.52 -17.89 -6.72
CA LYS A 47 -17.37 -17.30 -8.03
C LYS A 47 -15.90 -17.27 -8.40
N THR A 48 -15.59 -17.98 -9.47
CA THR A 48 -14.25 -18.13 -10.01
C THR A 48 -14.12 -17.20 -11.22
N PRO A 49 -12.98 -16.50 -11.40
CA PRO A 49 -12.80 -15.65 -12.56
C PRO A 49 -12.79 -16.48 -13.87
N PRO A 50 -13.22 -15.88 -15.00
CA PRO A 50 -13.33 -16.58 -16.28
C PRO A 50 -11.97 -16.93 -16.92
N VAL A 51 -10.85 -16.59 -16.27
CA VAL A 51 -9.49 -16.96 -16.70
C VAL A 51 -9.20 -18.45 -16.52
N ILE A 52 -10.00 -19.17 -15.73
CA ILE A 52 -9.87 -20.63 -15.58
C ILE A 52 -10.43 -21.34 -16.80
N LYS A 53 -9.63 -22.22 -17.41
CA LYS A 53 -10.04 -23.06 -18.54
C LYS A 53 -11.17 -24.00 -18.12
N SER A 54 -12.11 -24.23 -19.03
CA SER A 54 -13.20 -25.20 -18.86
C SER A 54 -12.62 -26.58 -18.47
N GLY A 55 -13.14 -27.18 -17.39
CA GLY A 55 -12.66 -28.44 -16.82
C GLY A 55 -11.54 -28.32 -15.77
N SER A 56 -11.02 -27.11 -15.51
CA SER A 56 -10.04 -26.83 -14.44
C SER A 56 -10.65 -26.06 -13.26
N GLU A 57 -11.98 -26.03 -13.14
CA GLU A 57 -12.67 -25.28 -12.11
C GLU A 57 -12.40 -25.86 -10.72
N PRO A 58 -12.17 -25.01 -9.69
CA PRO A 58 -11.93 -25.50 -8.35
C PRO A 58 -13.19 -26.12 -7.74
N LEU A 59 -13.00 -27.23 -7.04
CA LEU A 59 -13.97 -27.78 -6.12
C LEU A 59 -13.83 -27.05 -4.78
N VAL A 60 -14.80 -26.20 -4.47
CA VAL A 60 -14.89 -25.52 -3.17
C VAL A 60 -15.76 -26.35 -2.22
N SER A 61 -15.22 -26.65 -1.05
CA SER A 61 -15.92 -27.41 0.00
C SER A 61 -15.70 -26.80 1.38
N LEU A 62 -16.69 -26.99 2.26
CA LEU A 62 -16.59 -26.65 3.67
C LEU A 62 -16.34 -27.96 4.44
N GLN A 63 -15.30 -27.98 5.26
CA GLN A 63 -14.90 -29.12 6.09
C GLN A 63 -14.90 -28.70 7.56
N GLY A 64 -15.12 -29.65 8.46
CA GLY A 64 -15.12 -29.42 9.90
C GLY A 64 -15.79 -30.58 10.64
N ASN A 65 -15.94 -30.44 11.96
CA ASN A 65 -16.61 -31.44 12.77
C ASN A 65 -18.08 -31.58 12.34
N HIS A 66 -18.48 -32.82 12.03
CA HIS A 66 -19.84 -33.17 11.61
C HIS A 66 -20.43 -32.32 10.47
N CYS A 67 -19.58 -31.83 9.56
CA CYS A 67 -19.96 -30.95 8.46
C CYS A 67 -20.35 -31.76 7.21
N GLN A 68 -21.65 -31.90 6.94
CA GLN A 68 -22.19 -32.68 5.82
C GLN A 68 -22.94 -31.79 4.81
N PRO A 69 -22.79 -32.02 3.50
CA PRO A 69 -23.54 -31.29 2.49
C PRO A 69 -25.02 -31.71 2.51
N LEU A 70 -25.92 -30.73 2.59
CA LEU A 70 -27.37 -30.91 2.49
C LEU A 70 -27.86 -30.99 1.04
N SER A 71 -27.01 -30.62 0.08
CA SER A 71 -27.33 -30.59 -1.35
C SER A 71 -26.59 -31.70 -2.10
N ALA A 72 -27.18 -32.19 -3.20
CA ALA A 72 -26.56 -33.20 -4.07
C ALA A 72 -25.17 -32.76 -4.60
N PRO A 73 -24.30 -33.71 -5.00
CA PRO A 73 -22.97 -33.40 -5.49
C PRO A 73 -23.00 -32.47 -6.71
N VAL A 74 -22.47 -31.27 -6.56
CA VAL A 74 -22.36 -30.30 -7.66
C VAL A 74 -21.06 -30.57 -8.42
N ARG A 75 -21.15 -30.73 -9.76
CA ARG A 75 -19.97 -30.80 -10.64
C ARG A 75 -19.13 -29.51 -10.54
N PRO A 76 -17.81 -29.55 -10.76
CA PRO A 76 -16.99 -28.34 -10.85
C PRO A 76 -17.58 -27.36 -11.87
N ARG A 77 -17.73 -26.10 -11.45
CA ARG A 77 -18.30 -25.00 -12.25
C ARG A 77 -17.66 -23.69 -11.80
N LEU A 78 -17.58 -22.72 -12.72
CA LEU A 78 -17.05 -21.39 -12.45
C LEU A 78 -17.78 -20.68 -11.30
N SER A 79 -19.08 -20.92 -11.13
CA SER A 79 -19.85 -20.43 -9.99
C SER A 79 -20.83 -21.48 -9.50
N GLY A 80 -21.08 -21.51 -8.20
CA GLY A 80 -21.99 -22.48 -7.61
C GLY A 80 -22.36 -22.15 -6.18
N ALA A 81 -23.28 -22.95 -5.64
CA ALA A 81 -23.73 -22.86 -4.26
C ALA A 81 -23.94 -24.26 -3.68
N LYS A 82 -23.67 -24.42 -2.39
CA LYS A 82 -23.92 -25.63 -1.60
C LYS A 82 -24.39 -25.25 -0.20
N GLN A 83 -25.25 -26.07 0.38
CA GLN A 83 -25.63 -25.94 1.79
C GLN A 83 -24.95 -27.03 2.59
N TYR A 84 -24.49 -26.68 3.79
CA TYR A 84 -23.86 -27.61 4.73
C TYR A 84 -24.55 -27.52 6.09
N GLN A 85 -24.67 -28.66 6.75
CA GLN A 85 -25.01 -28.77 8.16
C GLN A 85 -23.73 -29.15 8.92
N CYS A 86 -23.28 -28.31 9.85
CA CYS A 86 -22.03 -28.48 10.58
C CYS A 86 -22.25 -28.15 12.06
N ASP A 87 -21.35 -28.61 12.93
CA ASP A 87 -21.40 -28.24 14.35
C ASP A 87 -21.25 -26.73 14.56
N ARG A 88 -21.74 -26.27 15.71
CA ARG A 88 -21.73 -24.85 16.08
C ARG A 88 -20.29 -24.32 16.07
N LEU A 89 -20.07 -23.22 15.38
CA LEU A 89 -18.93 -22.34 15.61
C LEU A 89 -19.08 -21.77 17.03
N ASP A 90 -18.53 -22.46 18.03
CA ASP A 90 -18.55 -21.95 19.39
C ASP A 90 -17.75 -20.64 19.44
N SER A 91 -18.45 -19.57 19.81
CA SER A 91 -17.86 -18.34 20.30
C SER A 91 -17.15 -18.66 21.61
N GLY A 92 -15.92 -19.18 21.53
CA GLY A 92 -15.10 -19.51 22.69
C GLY A 92 -15.04 -18.32 23.65
N ARG A 93 -15.73 -18.43 24.79
CA ARG A 93 -15.28 -17.78 26.01
C ARG A 93 -14.05 -18.57 26.43
N GLU A 94 -12.87 -17.96 26.37
CA GLU A 94 -11.70 -18.44 27.09
C GLU A 94 -12.03 -18.42 28.60
N GLY A 95 -12.67 -19.49 29.07
CA GLY A 95 -12.73 -19.82 30.48
C GLY A 95 -11.39 -20.41 30.85
N VAL A 96 -10.58 -19.64 31.59
CA VAL A 96 -9.46 -20.15 32.37
C VAL A 96 -9.99 -21.32 33.21
N ASN A 97 -9.43 -22.52 33.01
CA ASN A 97 -9.70 -23.79 33.69
C ASN A 97 -10.72 -24.75 33.04
N SER A 98 -10.41 -25.32 31.88
CA SER A 98 -10.94 -26.66 31.55
C SER A 98 -9.91 -27.50 30.79
N THR A 99 -9.53 -28.63 31.38
CA THR A 99 -8.60 -29.64 30.86
C THR A 99 -9.29 -30.72 30.02
N LEU A 100 -10.48 -30.46 29.47
CA LEU A 100 -11.09 -31.27 28.42
C LEU A 100 -11.39 -30.41 27.18
N GLY A 101 -10.97 -30.93 26.02
CA GLY A 101 -10.79 -30.22 24.76
C GLY A 101 -11.93 -29.29 24.34
N ALA A 102 -11.54 -28.06 23.98
CA ALA A 102 -12.38 -27.09 23.31
C ALA A 102 -12.87 -27.63 21.96
N ALA A 103 -14.10 -28.14 21.91
CA ALA A 103 -14.79 -28.58 20.70
C ALA A 103 -15.42 -27.39 19.94
N GLY A 104 -14.68 -26.30 19.75
CA GLY A 104 -15.10 -25.26 18.82
C GLY A 104 -14.96 -25.77 17.40
N ALA A 105 -16.01 -25.72 16.58
CA ALA A 105 -15.98 -26.20 15.21
C ALA A 105 -14.83 -25.54 14.42
N ASN A 106 -13.77 -26.32 14.16
CA ASN A 106 -12.69 -25.96 13.24
C ASN A 106 -13.23 -26.04 11.81
N LEU A 107 -14.06 -25.07 11.41
CA LEU A 107 -14.52 -24.99 10.02
C LEU A 107 -13.38 -24.51 9.13
N GLU A 108 -13.10 -25.27 8.08
CA GLU A 108 -12.09 -24.97 7.08
C GLU A 108 -12.73 -24.95 5.69
N ILE A 109 -12.40 -23.94 4.89
CA ILE A 109 -12.70 -23.93 3.46
C ILE A 109 -11.55 -24.60 2.74
N VAL A 110 -11.88 -25.61 1.93
CA VAL A 110 -10.91 -26.33 1.13
C VAL A 110 -11.21 -26.10 -0.34
N VAL A 111 -10.23 -25.52 -1.04
CA VAL A 111 -10.28 -25.21 -2.47
C VAL A 111 -9.37 -26.20 -3.19
N GLN A 112 -9.94 -27.15 -3.93
CA GLN A 112 -9.18 -28.17 -4.66
C GLN A 112 -9.26 -27.92 -6.17
N TYR A 113 -8.11 -27.74 -6.81
CA TYR A 113 -8.01 -27.65 -8.26
C TYR A 113 -7.78 -29.06 -8.85
N PRO A 114 -8.41 -29.43 -9.97
CA PRO A 114 -8.14 -30.71 -10.65
C PRO A 114 -6.68 -30.85 -11.12
N GLY A 115 -6.03 -29.72 -11.41
CA GLY A 115 -4.59 -29.61 -11.66
C GLY A 115 -3.93 -28.71 -10.62
N ASN A 116 -3.15 -27.73 -11.07
CA ASN A 116 -2.53 -26.74 -10.19
C ASN A 116 -3.32 -25.44 -10.15
N ASN A 117 -3.24 -24.71 -9.03
CA ASN A 117 -3.77 -23.35 -8.94
C ASN A 117 -3.01 -22.45 -9.94
N PRO A 118 -3.68 -21.76 -10.88
CA PRO A 118 -3.04 -20.83 -11.82
C PRO A 118 -2.62 -19.51 -11.15
N ALA A 119 -2.07 -19.58 -9.93
CA ALA A 119 -1.68 -18.46 -9.08
C ALA A 119 -2.83 -17.50 -8.71
N LEU A 120 -4.05 -18.02 -8.56
CA LEU A 120 -5.19 -17.22 -8.11
C LEU A 120 -5.25 -17.15 -6.59
N SER A 121 -5.33 -15.94 -6.06
CA SER A 121 -5.63 -15.67 -4.64
C SER A 121 -7.09 -15.99 -4.32
N THR A 122 -7.42 -16.14 -3.04
CA THR A 122 -8.79 -16.46 -2.60
C THR A 122 -9.29 -15.40 -1.62
N LEU A 123 -10.47 -14.83 -1.90
CA LEU A 123 -11.17 -13.90 -1.02
C LEU A 123 -12.41 -14.60 -0.44
N ILE A 124 -12.41 -14.83 0.86
CA ILE A 124 -13.53 -15.43 1.58
C ILE A 124 -14.29 -14.34 2.32
N LYS A 125 -15.62 -14.32 2.18
CA LYS A 125 -16.53 -13.49 2.97
C LYS A 125 -17.44 -14.39 3.82
N LEU A 126 -17.26 -14.38 5.12
CA LEU A 126 -18.07 -15.11 6.10
C LEU A 126 -19.08 -14.16 6.75
N THR A 127 -20.37 -14.38 6.53
CA THR A 127 -21.47 -13.67 7.18
C THR A 127 -22.07 -14.55 8.28
N ARG A 128 -22.13 -14.05 9.51
CA ARG A 128 -22.66 -14.78 10.68
C ARG A 128 -24.11 -14.40 10.98
N LEU A 129 -24.73 -15.14 11.91
CA LEU A 129 -26.11 -14.89 12.37
C LEU A 129 -26.28 -13.52 13.05
N ASP A 130 -25.23 -13.01 13.69
CA ASP A 130 -25.22 -11.67 14.31
C ASP A 130 -25.08 -10.53 13.28
N GLY A 131 -25.05 -10.86 11.98
CA GLY A 131 -24.82 -9.91 10.89
C GLY A 131 -23.36 -9.48 10.73
N SER A 132 -22.44 -9.97 11.57
CA SER A 132 -21.02 -9.72 11.39
C SER A 132 -20.51 -10.40 10.12
N VAL A 133 -19.77 -9.64 9.33
CA VAL A 133 -19.12 -10.09 8.10
C VAL A 133 -17.61 -10.18 8.37
N ILE A 134 -16.95 -11.21 7.87
CA ILE A 134 -15.52 -11.44 8.04
C ILE A 134 -14.94 -11.67 6.65
N SER A 135 -14.00 -10.84 6.21
CA SER A 135 -13.27 -11.07 4.98
C SER A 135 -11.88 -11.61 5.24
N LEU A 136 -11.50 -12.67 4.55
CA LEU A 136 -10.16 -13.27 4.60
C LEU A 136 -9.58 -13.29 3.18
N PHE A 137 -8.47 -12.60 2.98
CA PHE A 137 -7.70 -12.67 1.73
C PHE A 137 -6.53 -13.64 1.92
N ASN A 138 -6.40 -14.61 1.03
CA ASN A 138 -5.42 -15.69 1.16
C ASN A 138 -4.60 -15.83 -0.13
N SER A 139 -3.31 -16.09 0.04
CA SER A 139 -2.35 -16.27 -1.05
C SER A 139 -2.66 -17.54 -1.88
N PRO A 140 -2.20 -17.63 -3.14
CA PRO A 140 -2.53 -18.77 -4.03
C PRO A 140 -2.07 -20.14 -3.53
N ASP A 141 -1.06 -20.20 -2.68
CA ASP A 141 -0.54 -21.42 -2.04
C ASP A 141 -1.46 -21.96 -0.93
N GLN A 142 -2.36 -21.13 -0.39
CA GLN A 142 -3.24 -21.50 0.71
C GLN A 142 -4.57 -22.08 0.22
N LEU A 143 -4.59 -23.40 0.04
CA LEU A 143 -5.77 -24.15 -0.41
C LEU A 143 -6.70 -24.61 0.72
N ARG A 144 -6.26 -24.52 1.98
CA ARG A 144 -7.04 -24.85 3.18
C ARG A 144 -7.05 -23.65 4.12
N ILE A 145 -8.23 -23.07 4.32
CA ILE A 145 -8.38 -21.78 5.01
C ILE A 145 -9.30 -21.96 6.22
N ARG A 146 -8.76 -21.77 7.42
CA ARG A 146 -9.50 -21.86 8.69
C ARG A 146 -10.41 -20.64 8.88
N LEU A 147 -11.69 -20.89 9.13
CA LEU A 147 -12.65 -19.85 9.49
C LEU A 147 -12.50 -19.50 10.98
N PRO A 148 -12.15 -18.25 11.32
CA PRO A 148 -11.96 -17.86 12.71
C PRO A 148 -13.29 -17.86 13.47
N ALA A 149 -13.28 -18.36 14.71
CA ALA A 149 -14.44 -18.37 15.61
C ALA A 149 -14.79 -16.99 16.20
N GLN A 150 -13.80 -16.10 16.34
CA GLN A 150 -13.99 -14.67 16.62
C GLN A 150 -12.89 -13.88 15.91
N LEU A 151 -13.23 -12.72 15.33
CA LEU A 151 -12.23 -11.71 14.98
C LEU A 151 -11.88 -10.96 16.26
N SER A 152 -10.70 -11.21 16.83
CA SER A 152 -10.19 -10.29 17.85
C SER A 152 -9.99 -8.93 17.21
N ALA A 153 -10.59 -7.87 17.77
CA ALA A 153 -10.41 -6.49 17.27
C ALA A 153 -8.93 -6.12 17.14
N TRP A 154 -8.09 -6.65 18.04
CA TRP A 154 -6.63 -6.52 17.98
C TRP A 154 -6.01 -7.11 16.71
N ARG A 155 -6.40 -8.31 16.28
CA ARG A 155 -5.89 -8.93 15.04
C ARG A 155 -6.30 -8.12 13.80
N VAL A 156 -7.52 -7.60 13.77
CA VAL A 156 -7.98 -6.72 12.68
C VAL A 156 -7.15 -5.43 12.67
N ALA A 157 -7.02 -4.78 13.82
CA ALA A 157 -6.19 -3.59 13.98
C ALA A 157 -4.75 -3.82 13.50
N TRP A 158 -4.12 -4.92 13.93
CA TRP A 158 -2.76 -5.28 13.54
C TRP A 158 -2.61 -5.53 12.04
N GLN A 159 -3.53 -6.29 11.43
CA GLN A 159 -3.52 -6.56 9.99
C GLN A 159 -3.64 -5.26 9.17
N TYR A 160 -4.55 -4.36 9.55
CA TYR A 160 -4.74 -3.10 8.83
C TYR A 160 -3.57 -2.14 9.04
N MET A 161 -2.97 -2.12 10.22
CA MET A 161 -1.76 -1.36 10.46
C MET A 161 -0.59 -1.83 9.58
N ILE A 162 -0.39 -3.15 9.45
CA ILE A 162 0.60 -3.69 8.51
C ILE A 162 0.23 -3.32 7.07
N ALA A 163 -1.03 -3.47 6.68
CA ALA A 163 -1.49 -3.13 5.33
C ALA A 163 -1.23 -1.65 4.99
N GLY A 164 -1.44 -0.74 5.94
CA GLY A 164 -1.13 0.69 5.76
C GLY A 164 0.37 0.96 5.62
N PHE A 165 1.18 0.27 6.43
CA PHE A 165 2.63 0.33 6.35
C PHE A 165 3.16 -0.18 4.99
N GLU A 166 2.66 -1.32 4.51
CA GLU A 166 3.04 -1.88 3.22
C GLU A 166 2.52 -1.02 2.05
N HIS A 167 1.31 -0.47 2.18
CA HIS A 167 0.73 0.42 1.17
C HIS A 167 1.63 1.62 0.89
N ILE A 168 2.06 2.33 1.94
CA ILE A 168 2.88 3.54 1.75
C ILE A 168 4.28 3.21 1.22
N LEU A 169 4.86 2.07 1.60
CA LEU A 169 6.16 1.64 1.10
C LEU A 169 6.10 1.11 -0.35
N GLY A 170 4.98 0.52 -0.76
CA GLY A 170 4.72 0.12 -2.15
C GLY A 170 4.32 1.28 -3.06
N GLY A 171 3.76 2.35 -2.49
CA GLY A 171 3.36 3.57 -3.19
C GLY A 171 4.54 4.47 -3.53
N TYR A 172 5.30 4.14 -4.57
CA TYR A 172 6.49 4.92 -4.95
C TYR A 172 6.20 6.40 -5.24
N ASP A 173 5.03 6.73 -5.76
CA ASP A 173 4.60 8.13 -5.96
C ASP A 173 4.51 8.90 -4.63
N HIS A 174 3.96 8.29 -3.58
CA HIS A 174 3.90 8.87 -2.25
C HIS A 174 5.31 9.04 -1.65
N LEU A 175 6.18 8.05 -1.80
CA LEU A 175 7.56 8.14 -1.29
C LEU A 175 8.36 9.24 -2.00
N LEU A 176 8.24 9.35 -3.33
CA LEU A 176 8.89 10.42 -4.10
C LEU A 176 8.33 11.81 -3.74
N PHE A 177 7.03 11.90 -3.49
CA PHE A 177 6.39 13.12 -3.01
C PHE A 177 6.91 13.54 -1.63
N VAL A 178 6.93 12.61 -0.66
CA VAL A 178 7.46 12.84 0.69
C VAL A 178 8.94 13.23 0.62
N LEU A 179 9.73 12.60 -0.24
CA LEU A 179 11.14 12.93 -0.45
C LEU A 179 11.33 14.39 -0.91
N CYS A 180 10.50 14.88 -1.83
CA CYS A 180 10.48 16.28 -2.22
C CYS A 180 10.08 17.19 -1.05
N LEU A 181 9.05 16.83 -0.28
CA LEU A 181 8.63 17.61 0.89
C LEU A 181 9.71 17.67 1.97
N MET A 182 10.46 16.58 2.19
CA MET A 182 11.57 16.56 3.13
C MET A 182 12.65 17.58 2.74
N HIS A 183 12.97 17.67 1.44
CA HIS A 183 13.90 18.68 0.92
C HIS A 183 13.41 20.11 1.16
N ILE A 184 12.12 20.36 0.90
CA ILE A 184 11.53 21.70 1.01
C ILE A 184 11.38 22.13 2.48
N ALA A 185 10.93 21.21 3.33
CA ALA A 185 10.79 21.46 4.76
C ALA A 185 12.15 21.65 5.44
N GLY A 186 13.16 20.87 5.05
CA GLY A 186 14.54 20.98 5.51
C GLY A 186 14.73 20.49 6.95
N GLY A 187 14.19 21.19 7.95
CA GLY A 187 14.40 20.89 9.37
C GLY A 187 13.53 19.76 9.91
N TYR A 188 14.07 18.90 10.79
CA TYR A 188 13.38 17.72 11.35
C TYR A 188 11.97 18.02 11.90
N ARG A 189 11.81 19.10 12.68
CA ARG A 189 10.49 19.50 13.22
C ARG A 189 9.51 19.88 12.11
N ARG A 190 10.00 20.59 11.09
CA ARG A 190 9.19 21.02 9.94
C ARG A 190 8.83 19.83 9.06
N ILE A 191 9.75 18.89 8.86
CA ILE A 191 9.52 17.62 8.17
C ILE A 191 8.42 16.84 8.88
N PHE A 192 8.55 16.62 10.18
CA PHE A 192 7.55 15.88 10.96
C PHE A 192 6.15 16.51 10.83
N ILE A 193 6.02 17.82 11.06
CA ILE A 193 4.74 18.54 10.91
C ILE A 193 4.19 18.42 9.47
N THR A 194 5.06 18.49 8.47
CA THR A 194 4.67 18.45 7.05
C THR A 194 4.18 17.04 6.65
N ILE A 195 4.89 16.00 7.10
CA ILE A 195 4.53 14.59 6.86
C ILE A 195 3.23 14.25 7.57
N SER A 196 3.13 14.52 8.88
CA SER A 196 1.89 14.24 9.62
C SER A 196 0.70 15.03 9.08
N GLY A 197 0.90 16.27 8.63
CA GLY A 197 -0.12 17.07 7.95
C GLY A 197 -0.61 16.42 6.65
N PHE A 198 0.31 15.88 5.85
CA PHE A 198 -0.02 15.10 4.65
C PHE A 198 -0.83 13.85 5.01
N THR A 199 -0.40 13.06 5.99
CA THR A 199 -1.08 11.82 6.39
C THR A 199 -2.47 12.09 6.94
N LEU A 200 -2.63 13.11 7.77
CA LEU A 200 -3.94 13.48 8.31
C LEU A 200 -4.91 13.87 7.19
N ALA A 201 -4.47 14.70 6.25
CA ALA A 201 -5.27 15.09 5.10
C ALA A 201 -5.62 13.90 4.20
N HIS A 202 -4.63 13.04 3.90
CA HIS A 202 -4.81 11.81 3.16
C HIS A 202 -5.82 10.87 3.83
N SER A 203 -5.71 10.71 5.15
CA SER A 203 -6.61 9.90 5.97
C SER A 203 -8.06 10.36 5.85
N VAL A 204 -8.29 11.67 5.83
CA VAL A 204 -9.63 12.26 5.70
C VAL A 204 -10.25 11.89 4.36
N THR A 205 -9.54 12.09 3.24
CA THR A 205 -10.12 11.80 1.92
C THR A 205 -10.22 10.31 1.63
N LEU A 206 -9.28 9.50 2.13
CA LEU A 206 -9.41 8.05 2.12
C LEU A 206 -10.67 7.60 2.88
N ALA A 207 -10.92 8.17 4.07
CA ALA A 207 -12.11 7.85 4.85
C ALA A 207 -13.40 8.27 4.13
N LEU A 208 -13.46 9.48 3.57
CA LEU A 208 -14.61 9.95 2.79
C LEU A 208 -14.90 9.04 1.60
N ALA A 209 -13.85 8.57 0.93
CA ALA A 209 -13.99 7.72 -0.24
C ALA A 209 -14.37 6.27 0.12
N ALA A 210 -13.76 5.70 1.17
CA ALA A 210 -14.10 4.38 1.68
C ALA A 210 -15.51 4.29 2.29
N LEU A 211 -16.01 5.38 2.88
CA LEU A 211 -17.40 5.51 3.34
C LEU A 211 -18.38 5.77 2.19
N GLY A 212 -17.88 5.95 0.97
CA GLY A 212 -18.70 6.22 -0.21
C GLY A 212 -19.34 7.60 -0.22
N VAL A 213 -18.89 8.53 0.62
CA VAL A 213 -19.39 9.90 0.69
C VAL A 213 -19.02 10.63 -0.60
N TRP A 214 -17.74 10.60 -0.98
CA TRP A 214 -17.22 11.23 -2.20
C TRP A 214 -16.48 10.22 -3.08
N ARG A 215 -16.71 10.26 -4.39
CA ARG A 215 -16.03 9.40 -5.36
C ARG A 215 -15.47 10.26 -6.49
N LEU A 216 -14.15 10.26 -6.62
CA LEU A 216 -13.47 10.83 -7.77
C LEU A 216 -13.08 9.72 -8.74
N ARG A 217 -12.98 10.04 -10.02
CA ARG A 217 -12.46 9.10 -11.00
C ARG A 217 -10.96 8.87 -10.73
N ILE A 218 -10.56 7.61 -10.62
CA ILE A 218 -9.21 7.23 -10.19
C ILE A 218 -8.14 7.70 -11.18
N ASP A 219 -8.45 7.67 -12.49
CA ASP A 219 -7.60 8.15 -13.57
C ASP A 219 -7.22 9.63 -13.42
N VAL A 220 -8.18 10.49 -13.07
CA VAL A 220 -7.95 11.92 -12.81
C VAL A 220 -7.04 12.09 -11.59
N VAL A 221 -7.30 11.34 -10.52
CA VAL A 221 -6.50 11.42 -9.28
C VAL A 221 -5.06 11.00 -9.55
N GLU A 222 -4.83 9.90 -10.26
CA GLU A 222 -3.49 9.41 -10.59
C GLU A 222 -2.67 10.41 -11.42
N VAL A 223 -3.30 11.09 -12.38
CA VAL A 223 -2.68 12.16 -13.18
C VAL A 223 -2.27 13.33 -12.27
N LEU A 224 -3.16 13.75 -11.39
CA LEU A 224 -2.91 14.87 -10.48
C LEU A 224 -1.84 14.55 -9.42
N ILE A 225 -1.77 13.30 -8.95
CA ILE A 225 -0.68 12.82 -8.08
C ILE A 225 0.65 12.94 -8.80
N ALA A 226 0.76 12.43 -10.03
CA ALA A 226 2.00 12.53 -10.81
C ALA A 226 2.40 14.00 -11.07
N LEU A 227 1.43 14.84 -11.42
CA LEU A 227 1.64 16.28 -11.62
C LEU A 227 2.15 16.97 -10.34
N SER A 228 1.63 16.59 -9.16
CA SER A 228 2.06 17.17 -7.89
C SER A 228 3.56 16.96 -7.62
N ILE A 229 4.10 15.78 -7.98
CA ILE A 229 5.52 15.45 -7.82
C ILE A 229 6.36 16.24 -8.82
N VAL A 230 5.91 16.34 -10.08
CA VAL A 230 6.57 17.15 -11.12
C VAL A 230 6.68 18.61 -10.67
N MET A 231 5.59 19.18 -10.14
CA MET A 231 5.57 20.56 -9.65
C MET A 231 6.56 20.78 -8.50
N LEU A 232 6.62 19.87 -7.53
CA LEU A 232 7.57 19.97 -6.42
C LEU A 232 9.02 19.85 -6.89
N ALA A 233 9.32 18.89 -7.78
CA ALA A 233 10.65 18.73 -8.34
C ALA A 233 11.09 19.98 -9.13
N ALA A 234 10.20 20.54 -9.95
CA ALA A 234 10.44 21.77 -10.69
C ALA A 234 10.70 22.96 -9.74
N GLU A 235 9.92 23.10 -8.67
CA GLU A 235 10.08 24.16 -7.69
C GLU A 235 11.41 24.05 -6.92
N ILE A 236 11.87 22.83 -6.63
CA ILE A 236 13.18 22.57 -6.03
C ILE A 236 14.32 23.02 -6.96
N ILE A 237 14.26 22.65 -8.24
CA ILE A 237 15.26 23.06 -9.24
C ILE A 237 15.24 24.57 -9.46
N LYS A 238 14.05 25.16 -9.59
CA LYS A 238 13.87 26.60 -9.77
C LYS A 238 14.52 27.38 -8.63
N ALA A 239 14.21 27.05 -7.38
CA ALA A 239 14.79 27.72 -6.22
C ALA A 239 16.32 27.62 -6.17
N LYS A 240 16.89 26.49 -6.64
CA LYS A 240 18.34 26.36 -6.76
C LYS A 240 18.91 27.23 -7.89
N MET A 241 18.25 27.32 -9.04
CA MET A 241 18.75 28.12 -10.16
C MET A 241 18.65 29.63 -9.89
N THR A 242 17.56 30.09 -9.28
CA THR A 242 17.34 31.52 -8.99
C THR A 242 17.93 31.97 -7.65
N GLN A 243 18.34 31.03 -6.79
CA GLN A 243 18.76 31.27 -5.40
C GLN A 243 17.66 31.97 -4.57
N GLN A 244 16.39 31.78 -4.94
CA GLN A 244 15.23 32.40 -4.28
C GLN A 244 14.19 31.35 -3.86
N GLN A 245 13.73 31.45 -2.60
CA GLN A 245 12.72 30.56 -2.00
C GLN A 245 11.44 31.32 -1.67
N VAL A 246 10.88 32.01 -2.66
CA VAL A 246 9.76 32.95 -2.47
C VAL A 246 8.37 32.34 -2.64
N SER A 247 8.27 31.12 -3.19
CA SER A 247 6.97 30.51 -3.48
C SER A 247 6.25 30.02 -2.22
N LEU A 248 4.94 29.77 -2.37
CA LEU A 248 4.08 29.26 -1.30
C LEU A 248 4.60 27.93 -0.73
N VAL A 249 5.20 27.09 -1.58
CA VAL A 249 5.75 25.77 -1.23
C VAL A 249 6.88 25.88 -0.22
N TRP A 250 7.77 26.86 -0.38
CA TRP A 250 8.87 27.11 0.55
C TRP A 250 8.43 27.82 1.83
N ARG A 251 7.42 28.70 1.74
CA ARG A 251 6.93 29.46 2.88
C ARG A 251 6.04 28.63 3.81
N TYR A 252 5.13 27.85 3.22
CA TYR A 252 4.11 27.06 3.91
C TYR A 252 4.05 25.59 3.43
N PRO A 253 5.14 24.82 3.58
CA PRO A 253 5.19 23.43 3.10
C PRO A 253 4.14 22.53 3.76
N ALA A 254 3.81 22.74 5.03
CA ALA A 254 2.77 21.98 5.72
C ALA A 254 1.38 22.19 5.09
N VAL A 255 1.06 23.43 4.67
CA VAL A 255 -0.21 23.73 3.99
C VAL A 255 -0.25 23.05 2.62
N VAL A 256 0.85 23.11 1.87
CA VAL A 256 0.97 22.44 0.58
C VAL A 256 0.86 20.92 0.73
N ALA A 257 1.49 20.35 1.75
CA ALA A 257 1.41 18.94 2.07
C ALA A 257 -0.01 18.51 2.45
N VAL A 258 -0.76 19.33 3.20
CA VAL A 258 -2.19 19.08 3.48
C VAL A 258 -3.01 19.07 2.19
N ILE A 259 -2.85 20.08 1.31
CA ILE A 259 -3.61 20.18 0.06
C ILE A 259 -3.36 18.94 -0.83
N PHE A 260 -2.11 18.56 -1.01
CA PHE A 260 -1.79 17.37 -1.79
C PHE A 260 -2.15 16.07 -1.07
N GLY A 261 -2.08 16.03 0.27
CA GLY A 261 -2.55 14.89 1.06
C GLY A 261 -4.02 14.59 0.81
N LEU A 262 -4.89 15.62 0.81
CA LEU A 262 -6.31 15.48 0.45
C LEU A 262 -6.47 14.83 -0.93
N LEU A 263 -5.71 15.28 -1.92
CA LEU A 263 -5.74 14.74 -3.28
C LEU A 263 -5.29 13.28 -3.32
N HIS A 264 -4.18 12.95 -2.65
CA HIS A 264 -3.57 11.62 -2.67
C HIS A 264 -4.47 10.57 -2.02
N GLY A 265 -5.24 10.92 -0.97
CA GLY A 265 -6.12 9.95 -0.28
C GLY A 265 -7.23 9.37 -1.15
N PHE A 266 -7.61 10.01 -2.25
CA PHE A 266 -8.55 9.45 -3.22
C PHE A 266 -7.93 8.34 -4.10
N GLY A 267 -6.59 8.25 -4.18
CA GLY A 267 -5.88 7.31 -5.04
C GLY A 267 -5.99 5.85 -4.58
N PHE A 268 -6.41 5.59 -3.35
CA PHE A 268 -6.48 4.24 -2.78
C PHE A 268 -7.90 3.78 -2.43
N ALA A 269 -8.90 4.64 -2.63
CA ALA A 269 -10.27 4.42 -2.20
C ALA A 269 -10.92 3.14 -2.76
N GLY A 270 -10.61 2.77 -4.01
CA GLY A 270 -11.16 1.58 -4.65
C GLY A 270 -10.72 0.28 -3.99
N ALA A 271 -9.46 0.18 -3.56
CA ALA A 271 -8.90 -1.04 -2.98
C ALA A 271 -9.48 -1.37 -1.60
N LEU A 272 -9.79 -0.35 -0.78
CA LEU A 272 -10.34 -0.56 0.56
C LEU A 272 -11.81 -0.99 0.55
N GLY A 273 -12.60 -0.49 -0.41
CA GLY A 273 -14.01 -0.83 -0.55
C GLY A 273 -14.24 -2.32 -0.87
N GLU A 274 -13.29 -2.96 -1.54
CA GLU A 274 -13.34 -4.37 -1.93
C GLU A 274 -12.99 -5.33 -0.77
N MET A 275 -12.41 -4.84 0.33
CA MET A 275 -11.97 -5.68 1.46
C MET A 275 -13.14 -6.24 2.30
N GLY A 276 -14.40 -5.82 2.06
CA GLY A 276 -15.59 -6.48 2.60
C GLY A 276 -15.73 -6.50 4.13
N LEU A 277 -15.07 -5.57 4.84
CA LEU A 277 -15.16 -5.42 6.29
C LEU A 277 -16.61 -5.27 6.77
N PRO A 278 -16.96 -5.81 7.95
CA PRO A 278 -18.21 -5.49 8.61
C PRO A 278 -18.25 -4.00 8.92
N ASP A 279 -19.41 -3.36 8.71
CA ASP A 279 -19.56 -1.91 8.86
C ASP A 279 -19.10 -1.41 10.25
N SER A 280 -19.29 -2.22 11.30
CA SER A 280 -18.90 -1.90 12.68
C SER A 280 -17.39 -1.82 12.90
N MET A 281 -16.57 -2.49 12.09
CA MET A 281 -15.10 -2.47 12.20
C MET A 281 -14.44 -1.59 11.15
N ARG A 282 -15.20 -0.99 10.24
CA ARG A 282 -14.66 -0.18 9.14
C ARG A 282 -13.86 1.01 9.68
N ILE A 283 -14.42 1.77 10.61
CA ILE A 283 -13.75 2.96 11.17
C ILE A 283 -12.46 2.60 11.89
N SER A 284 -12.46 1.54 12.70
CA SER A 284 -11.25 1.10 13.40
C SER A 284 -10.19 0.58 12.43
N ALA A 285 -10.58 -0.23 11.43
CA ALA A 285 -9.69 -0.70 10.39
C ALA A 285 -9.03 0.47 9.62
N LEU A 286 -9.81 1.50 9.25
CA LEU A 286 -9.28 2.72 8.63
C LEU A 286 -8.31 3.47 9.55
N ALA A 287 -8.64 3.60 10.84
CA ALA A 287 -7.77 4.28 11.79
C ALA A 287 -6.42 3.57 11.92
N PHE A 288 -6.42 2.24 12.08
CA PHE A 288 -5.18 1.47 12.17
C PHE A 288 -4.41 1.43 10.86
N PHE A 289 -5.09 1.41 9.71
CA PHE A 289 -4.45 1.59 8.41
C PHE A 289 -3.68 2.91 8.34
N ASN A 290 -4.31 4.03 8.71
CA ASN A 290 -3.65 5.33 8.69
C ASN A 290 -2.50 5.44 9.70
N ILE A 291 -2.61 4.77 10.86
CA ILE A 291 -1.48 4.63 11.80
C ILE A 291 -0.32 3.90 11.12
N GLY A 292 -0.60 2.81 10.38
CA GLY A 292 0.38 2.10 9.57
C GLY A 292 1.08 3.00 8.55
N VAL A 293 0.31 3.83 7.84
CA VAL A 293 0.83 4.80 6.86
C VAL A 293 1.78 5.81 7.54
N GLU A 294 1.37 6.43 8.66
CA GLU A 294 2.22 7.39 9.39
C GLU A 294 3.53 6.74 9.84
N ILE A 295 3.46 5.52 10.39
CA ILE A 295 4.65 4.76 10.81
C ILE A 295 5.56 4.52 9.60
N GLY A 296 5.01 4.09 8.46
CA GLY A 296 5.79 3.85 7.24
C GLY A 296 6.46 5.12 6.72
N GLN A 297 5.78 6.27 6.74
CA GLN A 297 6.37 7.56 6.35
C GLN A 297 7.48 8.02 7.30
N ILE A 298 7.30 7.86 8.61
CA ILE A 298 8.33 8.19 9.60
C ILE A 298 9.55 7.29 9.41
N VAL A 299 9.35 5.97 9.25
CA VAL A 299 10.44 5.02 9.00
C VAL A 299 11.19 5.40 7.71
N PHE A 300 10.47 5.69 6.63
CA PHE A 300 11.07 6.16 5.39
C PHE A 300 11.90 7.43 5.59
N ALA A 301 11.34 8.43 6.28
CA ALA A 301 12.03 9.69 6.55
C ALA A 301 13.31 9.49 7.37
N VAL A 302 13.28 8.64 8.40
CA VAL A 302 14.45 8.28 9.21
C VAL A 302 15.51 7.60 8.35
N VAL A 303 15.12 6.62 7.53
CA VAL A 303 16.05 5.92 6.63
C VAL A 303 16.71 6.87 5.65
N VAL A 304 15.95 7.78 5.03
CA VAL A 304 16.48 8.79 4.11
C VAL A 304 17.51 9.69 4.82
N VAL A 305 17.20 10.19 6.02
CA VAL A 305 18.13 11.00 6.80
C VAL A 305 19.42 10.23 7.11
N LEU A 306 19.31 8.99 7.58
CA LEU A 306 20.46 8.15 7.89
C LEU A 306 21.35 7.90 6.66
N VAL A 307 20.74 7.58 5.51
CA VAL A 307 21.47 7.39 4.25
C VAL A 307 22.21 8.66 3.85
N LEU A 308 21.58 9.84 3.94
CA LEU A 308 22.23 11.11 3.62
C LEU A 308 23.40 11.42 4.57
N MET A 309 23.27 11.10 5.85
CA MET A 309 24.36 11.25 6.83
C MET A 309 25.54 10.32 6.50
N LEU A 310 25.28 9.06 6.18
CA LEU A 310 26.31 8.09 5.80
C LEU A 310 27.04 8.51 4.53
N LEU A 311 26.31 8.94 3.50
CA LEU A 311 26.89 9.43 2.24
C LEU A 311 27.79 10.66 2.48
N LYS A 312 27.38 11.57 3.35
CA LYS A 312 28.20 12.74 3.72
C LYS A 312 29.51 12.32 4.40
N ASN A 313 29.45 11.37 5.32
CA ASN A 313 30.63 10.88 6.03
C ASN A 313 31.62 10.19 5.08
N ILE A 314 31.13 9.38 4.14
CA ILE A 314 31.98 8.70 3.14
C ILE A 314 32.66 9.72 2.20
N VAL A 315 31.92 10.73 1.73
CA VAL A 315 32.48 11.78 0.86
C VAL A 315 33.50 12.64 1.62
N SER A 316 33.24 12.97 2.89
CA SER A 316 34.16 13.77 3.72
C SER A 316 35.44 13.00 4.04
N ALA A 317 35.36 11.70 4.32
CA ALA A 317 36.53 10.85 4.59
C ALA A 317 37.45 10.70 3.37
N LYS A 318 36.89 10.77 2.15
CA LYS A 318 37.65 10.67 0.90
C LYS A 318 38.31 11.99 0.46
N SER A 319 37.98 13.10 1.11
CA SER A 319 38.55 14.43 0.83
C SER A 319 39.78 14.76 1.69
N PHE A 320 40.26 13.83 2.52
CA PHE A 320 41.48 13.98 3.31
C PHE A 320 42.66 13.33 2.56
N ASP A 321 43.28 14.10 1.66
CA ASP A 321 44.58 13.76 1.06
C ASP A 321 45.66 14.53 1.85
N PRO A 322 46.53 13.86 2.64
CA PRO A 322 47.58 14.53 3.38
C PRO A 322 48.78 14.71 2.45
N HIS A 323 48.73 15.71 1.57
CA HIS A 323 49.95 16.25 0.96
C HIS A 323 50.27 17.61 1.55
N ILE A 324 51.33 17.57 2.36
CA ILE A 324 52.03 18.66 3.02
C ILE A 324 52.43 19.71 1.98
N ASP A 325 52.07 20.96 2.20
CA ASP A 325 53.05 22.06 2.13
C ASP A 325 52.57 23.28 2.91
N GLY A 326 53.58 23.99 3.41
CA GLY A 326 53.51 24.94 4.51
C GLY A 326 52.64 26.18 4.28
N ASP A 327 52.11 26.64 5.41
CA ASP A 327 51.88 28.03 5.78
C ASP A 327 50.79 28.82 5.03
N VAL A 328 49.71 29.14 5.76
CA VAL A 328 49.07 30.47 5.87
C VAL A 328 47.82 30.31 6.75
N ASN A 329 47.89 30.88 7.95
CA ASN A 329 46.79 31.43 8.77
C ASN A 329 45.35 31.09 8.34
N THR A 330 44.78 30.00 8.86
CA THR A 330 43.34 29.68 8.72
C THR A 330 42.57 29.91 10.02
N HIS A 331 42.55 31.15 10.50
CA HIS A 331 41.45 31.62 11.37
C HIS A 331 40.17 31.77 10.54
N LYS A 332 39.52 30.65 10.14
CA LYS A 332 38.11 30.56 9.66
C LYS A 332 37.69 29.17 9.15
N ALA A 333 38.07 28.08 9.84
CA ALA A 333 37.59 26.74 9.49
C ALA A 333 36.98 26.01 10.70
N ALA A 334 36.12 26.70 11.43
CA ALA A 334 35.24 26.09 12.42
C ALA A 334 33.89 26.82 12.47
N SER A 335 33.35 27.21 11.31
CA SER A 335 31.91 27.48 11.23
C SER A 335 31.21 26.13 11.27
N ALA A 336 30.76 25.75 12.47
CA ALA A 336 29.84 24.67 12.72
C ALA A 336 28.76 24.64 11.62
N VAL A 337 28.88 23.70 10.69
CA VAL A 337 27.87 23.39 9.69
C VAL A 337 26.68 22.85 10.48
N SER A 338 25.71 23.71 10.76
CA SER A 338 24.40 23.32 11.30
C SER A 338 23.84 22.22 10.41
N SER A 339 23.89 20.99 10.92
CA SER A 339 23.62 19.72 10.24
C SER A 339 22.13 19.40 10.15
N ASP A 340 21.25 20.37 10.39
CA ASP A 340 19.85 20.10 10.73
C ASP A 340 18.90 20.18 9.53
N THR A 341 19.42 20.42 8.32
CA THR A 341 18.58 20.54 7.11
C THR A 341 18.82 19.40 6.13
N VAL A 342 17.75 18.68 5.80
CA VAL A 342 17.73 17.65 4.76
C VAL A 342 17.85 18.33 3.40
N ARG A 343 18.98 18.12 2.72
CA ARG A 343 19.23 18.61 1.37
C ARG A 343 19.59 17.45 0.45
N LEU A 344 18.71 17.18 -0.50
CA LEU A 344 18.92 16.14 -1.51
C LEU A 344 19.89 16.62 -2.61
N PRO A 345 20.72 15.71 -3.16
CA PRO A 345 21.58 16.03 -4.29
C PRO A 345 20.73 16.28 -5.53
N VAL A 346 21.17 17.20 -6.39
CA VAL A 346 20.38 17.62 -7.57
C VAL A 346 20.15 16.52 -8.58
N ILE A 347 21.12 15.60 -8.72
CA ILE A 347 20.96 14.43 -9.60
C ILE A 347 19.72 13.61 -9.21
N LEU A 348 19.44 13.51 -7.91
CA LEU A 348 18.28 12.78 -7.40
C LEU A 348 16.99 13.55 -7.70
N ILE A 349 16.97 14.88 -7.53
CA ILE A 349 15.79 15.70 -7.87
C ILE A 349 15.45 15.60 -9.37
N TYR A 350 16.46 15.62 -10.25
CA TYR A 350 16.24 15.37 -11.68
C TYR A 350 15.68 13.97 -11.93
N GLY A 351 16.21 12.94 -11.26
CA GLY A 351 15.66 11.58 -11.36
C GLY A 351 14.18 11.52 -10.95
N VAL A 352 13.82 12.13 -9.83
CA VAL A 352 12.42 12.23 -9.36
C VAL A 352 11.55 12.97 -10.38
N GLY A 353 12.02 14.11 -10.88
CA GLY A 353 11.33 14.89 -11.91
C GLY A 353 11.12 14.12 -13.21
N THR A 354 12.13 13.37 -13.68
CA THR A 354 12.03 12.58 -14.92
C THR A 354 11.04 11.41 -14.77
N ILE A 355 11.12 10.65 -13.67
CA ILE A 355 10.22 9.53 -13.41
C ILE A 355 8.76 10.04 -13.27
N SER A 356 8.56 11.09 -12.49
CA SER A 356 7.21 11.67 -12.30
C SER A 356 6.65 12.29 -13.58
N ALA A 357 7.48 12.92 -14.42
CA ALA A 357 7.05 13.46 -15.71
C ALA A 357 6.63 12.34 -16.68
N TYR A 358 7.37 11.22 -16.71
CA TYR A 358 6.97 10.04 -17.46
C TYR A 358 5.62 9.50 -16.98
N TRP A 359 5.43 9.31 -15.67
CA TRP A 359 4.14 8.86 -15.12
C TRP A 359 3.00 9.83 -15.42
N PHE A 360 3.24 11.14 -15.34
CA PHE A 360 2.25 12.15 -15.67
C PHE A 360 1.78 12.02 -17.12
N VAL A 361 2.71 11.94 -18.07
CA VAL A 361 2.38 11.78 -19.50
C VAL A 361 1.67 10.45 -19.74
N GLN A 362 2.19 9.36 -19.18
CA GLN A 362 1.60 8.02 -19.32
C GLN A 362 0.14 8.00 -18.85
N ARG A 363 -0.13 8.52 -17.64
CA ARG A 363 -1.47 8.55 -17.04
C ARG A 363 -2.39 9.52 -17.77
N ALA A 364 -1.87 10.66 -18.24
CA ALA A 364 -2.64 11.64 -19.00
C ALA A 364 -3.09 11.08 -20.36
N VAL A 365 -2.21 10.35 -21.06
CA VAL A 365 -2.57 9.68 -22.32
C VAL A 365 -3.70 8.67 -22.10
N VAL A 366 -3.67 7.92 -21.00
CA VAL A 366 -4.76 6.99 -20.65
C VAL A 366 -6.06 7.74 -20.36
N LEU A 367 -6.01 8.87 -19.65
CA LEU A 367 -7.18 9.68 -19.30
C LEU A 367 -7.85 10.33 -20.52
N PHE A 368 -7.07 10.84 -21.48
CA PHE A 368 -7.57 11.57 -22.66
C PHE A 368 -7.68 10.72 -23.93
N GLY A 369 -7.15 9.49 -23.91
CA GLY A 369 -7.24 8.53 -25.01
C GLY A 369 -8.49 7.65 -24.97
N GLN A 370 -9.35 7.83 -23.95
CA GLN A 370 -10.71 7.30 -23.85
C GLN A 370 -11.70 8.40 -24.19
#